data_AF-A0AAI9L946-F1
#
_entry.id   AF-A0AAI9L946-F1
#
_cell.length_a   1.000
_cell.length_b   1.000
_cell.length_c   1.000
_cell.angle_alpha   90.00
_cell.angle_beta   90.00
_cell.angle_gamma   90.00
#
_symmetry.space_group_name_H-M   'P 1'
#
loop_
_entity.id
_entity.type
_entity.pdbx_description
1 polymer ?
#
loop_
_entity_poly.entity_id
_entity_poly.type
_entity_poly.pdbx_seq_one_letter_code
_entity_poly.pdbx_strand_id
1 'polypeptide(L)'
;MSHSLRRIARPFRKQSVRADQRAAVVLAEGLFWSVVGEFTTPAPGRTPAFIASDIALVFEDGHVSSSMVDNLAAEFVAHLELLASYSLDSREAA
;
A
#
# COMPACT_ATOMS: atom_id res chain seq x y z
N MET A 1 -13.94 31.90 -27.21
CA MET A 1 -12.75 31.03 -27.26
C MET A 1 -12.75 30.19 -25.99
N SER A 2 -13.17 28.92 -26.07
CA SER A 2 -13.25 28.03 -24.91
C SER A 2 -12.30 26.86 -25.10
N HIS A 3 -11.22 26.81 -24.31
CA HIS A 3 -10.28 25.69 -24.28
C HIS A 3 -10.93 24.52 -23.55
N SER A 4 -11.36 23.50 -24.30
CA SER A 4 -11.79 22.22 -23.76
C SER A 4 -10.57 21.47 -23.23
N LEU A 5 -10.40 21.46 -21.91
CA LEU A 5 -9.42 20.62 -21.22
C LEU A 5 -9.74 19.15 -21.50
N ARG A 6 -8.94 18.53 -22.38
CA ARG A 6 -8.94 17.07 -22.57
C ARG A 6 -8.52 16.43 -21.24
N ARG A 7 -9.48 15.91 -20.48
CA ARG A 7 -9.21 14.95 -19.40
C ARG A 7 -8.52 13.76 -20.04
N ILE A 8 -7.21 13.66 -19.83
CA ILE A 8 -6.47 12.42 -20.07
C ILE A 8 -6.97 11.46 -19.01
N ALA A 9 -7.94 10.61 -19.35
CA ALA A 9 -8.31 9.48 -18.53
C ALA A 9 -7.07 8.56 -18.46
N ARG A 10 -6.30 8.67 -17.38
CA ARG A 10 -5.24 7.71 -17.08
C ARG A 10 -5.92 6.35 -16.96
N PRO A 11 -5.52 5.33 -17.73
CA PRO A 11 -6.09 4.01 -17.57
C PRO A 11 -5.79 3.56 -16.13
N PHE A 12 -6.85 3.34 -15.36
CA PHE A 12 -6.77 2.70 -14.05
C PHE A 12 -6.24 1.29 -14.33
N ARG A 13 -4.93 1.11 -14.20
CA ARG A 13 -4.28 -0.18 -14.42
C ARG A 13 -4.77 -1.03 -13.26
N LYS A 14 -5.76 -1.89 -13.53
CA LYS A 14 -6.20 -2.93 -12.61
C LYS A 14 -5.00 -3.85 -12.43
N GLN A 15 -4.16 -3.51 -11.46
CA GLN A 15 -2.94 -4.24 -11.16
C GLN A 15 -3.37 -5.65 -10.81
N SER A 16 -3.04 -6.60 -11.68
CA SER A 16 -3.30 -8.02 -11.44
C SER A 16 -2.63 -8.35 -10.11
N VAL A 17 -3.45 -8.62 -9.09
CA VAL A 17 -2.95 -8.99 -7.77
C VAL A 17 -2.06 -10.21 -7.97
N ARG A 18 -0.75 -10.07 -7.75
CA ARG A 18 0.17 -11.20 -7.82
C ARG A 18 -0.20 -12.17 -6.70
N ALA A 19 -0.06 -13.48 -6.91
CA ALA A 19 -0.50 -14.50 -5.95
C ALA A 19 0.11 -14.32 -4.54
N ASP A 20 1.28 -13.70 -4.46
CA ASP A 20 2.02 -13.46 -3.22
C ASP A 20 1.77 -12.08 -2.59
N GLN A 21 0.89 -11.26 -3.18
CA GLN A 21 0.54 -9.97 -2.59
C GLN A 21 -0.32 -10.15 -1.34
N ARG A 22 0.10 -9.49 -0.26
CA ARG A 22 -0.63 -9.39 1.00
C ARG A 22 -1.09 -7.95 1.21
N ALA A 23 -2.22 -7.82 1.89
CA ALA A 23 -2.82 -6.54 2.21
C ALA A 23 -3.03 -6.41 3.72
N ALA A 24 -2.67 -5.25 4.27
CA ALA A 24 -2.91 -4.88 5.65
C ALA A 24 -3.64 -3.53 5.71
N VAL A 25 -4.40 -3.33 6.78
CA VAL A 25 -4.92 -2.02 7.15
C VAL A 25 -4.23 -1.61 8.44
N VAL A 26 -3.56 -0.46 8.43
CA VAL A 26 -2.75 0.04 9.55
C VAL A 26 -3.19 1.44 9.96
N LEU A 27 -3.03 1.78 11.24
CA LEU A 27 -3.28 3.12 11.77
C LEU A 27 -1.95 3.87 11.89
N ALA A 28 -1.83 5.02 11.21
CA ALA A 28 -0.66 5.89 11.29
C ALA A 28 -1.09 7.36 11.14
N GLU A 29 -0.50 8.25 11.94
CA GLU A 29 -0.85 9.69 11.96
C GLU A 29 -2.36 9.95 12.16
N GLY A 30 -3.03 9.09 12.93
CA GLY A 30 -4.47 9.19 13.19
C GLY A 30 -5.38 8.79 12.00
N LEU A 31 -4.81 8.24 10.93
CA LEU A 31 -5.54 7.82 9.72
C LEU A 31 -5.35 6.32 9.45
N PHE A 32 -6.37 5.70 8.86
CA PHE A 32 -6.29 4.32 8.39
C PHE A 32 -5.71 4.26 6.98
N TRP A 33 -4.74 3.37 6.79
CA TRP A 33 -4.04 3.17 5.53
C TRP A 33 -4.18 1.72 5.08
N SER A 34 -4.63 1.52 3.85
CA SER A 34 -4.54 0.26 3.15
C SER A 34 -3.15 0.17 2.53
N VAL A 35 -2.41 -0.88 2.88
CA VAL A 35 -1.06 -1.14 2.39
C VAL A 35 -1.06 -2.50 1.72
N VAL A 36 -0.75 -2.55 0.42
CA VAL A 36 -0.69 -3.79 -0.36
C VAL A 36 0.73 -3.97 -0.88
N GLY A 37 1.30 -5.14 -0.67
CA GLY A 37 2.70 -5.38 -0.95
C GLY A 37 3.08 -6.85 -0.88
N GLU A 38 4.36 -7.13 -0.93
CA GLU A 38 4.90 -8.49 -0.85
C GLU A 38 6.10 -8.54 0.09
N PHE A 39 6.31 -9.69 0.73
CA PHE A 39 7.54 -9.93 1.48
C PHE A 39 8.66 -10.29 0.51
N THR A 40 9.82 -9.66 0.71
CA THR A 40 11.05 -10.02 0.01
C THR A 40 11.47 -11.45 0.35
N THR A 41 12.17 -12.10 -0.58
CA THR A 41 12.77 -13.44 -0.38
C THR A 41 14.30 -13.31 -0.28
N PRO A 42 14.85 -12.87 0.87
CA PRO A 42 16.28 -12.67 0.97
C PRO A 42 17.03 -14.00 1.12
N ALA A 43 18.37 -13.93 1.00
CA ALA A 43 19.25 -15.08 1.26
C ALA A 43 19.06 -15.64 2.69
N PRO A 44 19.32 -16.95 2.91
CA PRO A 44 19.20 -17.57 4.23
C PRO A 44 19.95 -16.80 5.31
N GLY A 45 19.32 -16.59 6.48
CA GLY A 45 19.87 -15.83 7.60
C GLY A 45 19.59 -14.33 7.57
N ARG A 46 18.86 -13.83 6.56
CA ARG A 46 18.32 -12.46 6.54
C ARG A 46 16.81 -12.46 6.78
N THR A 47 16.33 -11.45 7.48
CA THR A 47 14.90 -11.26 7.75
C THR A 47 14.18 -10.74 6.50
N PRO A 48 13.05 -11.35 6.10
CA PRO A 48 12.17 -10.80 5.08
C PRO A 48 11.68 -9.40 5.44
N ALA A 49 11.77 -8.47 4.50
CA ALA A 49 11.15 -7.15 4.60
C ALA A 49 9.89 -7.10 3.74
N PHE A 50 8.83 -6.44 4.24
CA PHE A 50 7.62 -6.18 3.46
C PHE A 50 7.81 -4.91 2.63
N ILE A 51 7.50 -4.97 1.34
CA ILE A 51 7.63 -3.84 0.40
C ILE A 51 6.25 -3.51 -0.16
N ALA A 52 5.81 -2.27 0.04
CA ALA A 52 4.54 -1.78 -0.43
C ALA A 52 4.59 -1.52 -1.94
N SER A 53 3.62 -2.10 -2.63
CA SER A 53 3.34 -1.86 -4.06
C SER A 53 2.21 -0.85 -4.26
N ASP A 54 1.35 -0.69 -3.26
CA ASP A 54 0.23 0.25 -3.25
C ASP A 54 -0.05 0.72 -1.81
N ILE A 55 -0.33 2.01 -1.65
CA ILE A 55 -0.71 2.62 -0.37
C ILE A 55 -1.86 3.58 -0.64
N ALA A 56 -2.95 3.44 0.10
CA ALA A 56 -4.12 4.30 -0.02
C ALA A 56 -4.76 4.59 1.34
N LEU A 57 -5.35 5.77 1.50
CA LEU A 57 -6.20 6.10 2.65
C LEU A 57 -7.49 5.29 2.63
N VAL A 58 -7.89 4.80 3.80
CA VAL A 58 -9.20 4.21 4.08
C VAL A 58 -10.03 5.24 4.84
N PHE A 59 -11.17 5.59 4.27
CA PHE A 59 -12.12 6.52 4.88
C PHE A 59 -13.07 5.78 5.84
N GLU A 60 -13.72 6.53 6.73
CA GLU A 60 -14.64 6.00 7.75
C GLU A 60 -15.87 5.29 7.15
N ASP A 61 -16.25 5.65 5.92
CA ASP A 61 -17.32 5.00 5.16
C ASP A 61 -16.87 3.68 4.49
N GLY A 62 -15.61 3.28 4.71
CA GLY A 62 -14.98 2.10 4.13
C GLY A 62 -14.47 2.31 2.69
N HIS A 63 -14.63 3.51 2.12
CA HIS A 63 -14.09 3.82 0.81
C HIS A 63 -12.56 3.89 0.86
N VAL A 64 -11.89 3.43 -0.20
CA VAL A 64 -10.43 3.49 -0.34
C VAL A 64 -10.08 4.52 -1.41
N SER A 65 -9.19 5.44 -1.06
CA SER A 65 -8.68 6.46 -1.98
C SER A 65 -7.86 5.86 -3.13
N SER A 66 -7.44 6.71 -4.08
CA SER A 66 -6.45 6.30 -5.08
C SER A 66 -5.08 6.09 -4.45
N SER A 67 -4.24 5.29 -5.12
CA SER A 67 -2.86 5.09 -4.72
C SER A 67 -2.11 6.39 -4.45
N MET A 68 -1.42 6.45 -3.32
CA MET A 68 -0.62 7.57 -2.86
C MET A 68 0.86 7.20 -2.71
N VAL A 69 1.27 5.96 -2.95
CA VAL A 69 2.65 5.47 -2.68
C VAL A 69 3.73 6.36 -3.30
N ASP A 70 3.52 6.85 -4.53
CA ASP A 70 4.46 7.74 -5.23
C ASP A 70 4.49 9.19 -4.71
N ASN A 71 3.50 9.58 -3.90
CA ASN A 71 3.34 10.94 -3.38
C ASN A 71 3.72 11.05 -1.88
N LEU A 72 4.05 9.94 -1.24
CA LEU A 72 4.43 9.91 0.17
C LEU A 72 5.95 10.01 0.32
N ALA A 73 6.40 10.58 1.45
CA ALA A 73 7.81 10.59 1.79
C ALA A 73 8.31 9.15 2.01
N ALA A 74 9.52 8.85 1.53
CA ALA A 74 10.09 7.50 1.62
C ALA A 74 10.15 6.98 3.06
N GLU A 75 10.46 7.84 4.03
CA GLU A 75 10.48 7.47 5.46
C GLU A 75 9.09 7.07 5.97
N PHE A 76 8.05 7.76 5.51
CA PHE A 76 6.68 7.44 5.87
C PHE A 76 6.20 6.15 5.22
N VAL A 77 6.58 5.91 3.96
CA VAL A 77 6.34 4.62 3.29
C VAL A 77 7.00 3.47 4.06
N ALA A 78 8.27 3.62 4.46
CA ALA A 78 8.98 2.62 5.25
C ALA A 78 8.32 2.38 6.62
N HIS A 79 7.77 3.42 7.24
CA HIS A 79 7.01 3.27 8.49
C HIS A 79 5.73 2.46 8.28
N LEU A 80 4.96 2.74 7.22
CA LEU A 80 3.75 2.00 6.88
C LEU A 80 4.06 0.53 6.51
N GLU A 81 5.13 0.28 5.78
CA GLU A 81 5.62 -1.08 5.47
C GLU A 81 5.95 -1.86 6.74
N LEU A 82 6.62 -1.22 7.70
CA LEU A 82 6.94 -1.84 8.98
C LEU A 82 5.67 -2.20 9.76
N LEU A 83 4.73 -1.26 9.88
CA LEU A 83 3.44 -1.51 10.55
C LEU A 83 2.65 -2.64 9.87
N ALA A 84 2.63 -2.65 8.53
CA ALA A 84 1.97 -3.68 7.75
C ALA A 84 2.61 -5.07 7.99
N SER A 85 3.94 -5.13 8.08
CA SER A 85 4.66 -6.37 8.35
C SER A 85 4.28 -6.97 9.71
N TYR A 86 4.18 -6.16 10.77
CA TYR A 86 3.74 -6.61 12.08
C TYR A 86 2.28 -7.08 12.09
N SER A 87 1.40 -6.35 11.40
CA SER A 87 -0.01 -6.74 11.28
C SER A 87 -0.17 -8.09 10.58
N LEU A 88 0.60 -8.34 9.51
CA LEU A 88 0.54 -9.58 8.74
C LEU A 88 1.17 -10.75 9.48
N ASP A 89 2.28 -10.54 10.19
CA ASP A 89 2.93 -11.57 11.01
C ASP A 89 2.00 -12.07 12.13
N SER A 90 1.33 -11.15 12.83
CA SER A 90 0.38 -11.49 13.89
C SER A 90 -0.82 -12.32 13.44
N ARG A 91 -1.19 -12.25 12.15
CA ARG A 91 -2.32 -13.01 11.57
C ARG A 91 -1.95 -14.43 11.16
N GLU A 92 -0.67 -14.75 11.01
CA GLU A 92 -0.23 -16.13 10.71
C GLU A 92 0.02 -16.95 12.00
N ALA A 93 0.04 -16.30 13.16
CA ALA A 93 0.24 -16.93 14.46
C ALA A 93 -1.07 -17.34 15.19
N ALA A 94 -2.24 -17.07 14.60
CA ALA A 94 -3.58 -17.35 15.17
C ALA A 94 -4.32 -18.42 14.35
#